data_AF-A0A815EY18-F1
#
_entry.id   AF-A0A815EY18-F1
#
_cell.length_a   1.000
_cell.length_b   1.000
_cell.length_c   1.000
_cell.angle_alpha   90.00
_cell.angle_beta   90.00
_cell.angle_gamma   90.00
#
_symmetry.space_group_name_H-M   'P 1'
#
loop_
_entity.id
_entity.type
_entity.pdbx_description
1 polymer ?
#
loop_
_entity_poly.entity_id
_entity_poly.type
_entity_poly.pdbx_seq_one_letter_code
_entity_poly.pdbx_strand_id
1 'polypeptide(L)'
;MTDVRVCDIQLCRSGIFTLYATDVNSFNRLLNDFTQILAANGQITAKIFVPRSIHRIKNMEKVAFVKRVDLEISETRITDALMDTGFNVEGVVRLTTKDRNTPTRTIKIIFNDSQNRNAFIQTSLQIDSMHFPAEPAMQNNKPVQCYLCLQYNHMAKYCKRKQQVCARCDGKHHVD
;
A
#
# COMPACT_ATOMS: atom_id res chain seq x y z
N MET A 1 -0.61 13.58 -21.59
CA MET A 1 -0.04 12.21 -21.61
C MET A 1 0.91 12.13 -20.44
N THR A 2 0.65 11.28 -19.44
CA THR A 2 1.58 11.07 -18.32
C THR A 2 2.46 9.86 -18.65
N ASP A 3 3.76 10.09 -18.75
CA ASP A 3 4.76 9.06 -19.03
C ASP A 3 4.72 7.97 -17.95
N VAL A 4 4.50 6.73 -18.36
CA VAL A 4 4.66 5.57 -17.49
C VAL A 4 6.15 5.31 -17.36
N ARG A 5 6.74 5.73 -16.23
CA ARG A 5 8.14 5.43 -15.93
C ARG A 5 8.24 3.97 -15.47
N VAL A 6 8.70 3.11 -16.36
CA VAL A 6 9.10 1.74 -16.02
C VAL A 6 10.44 1.82 -15.29
N CYS A 7 10.45 1.48 -14.01
CA CYS A 7 11.65 1.44 -13.18
C CYS A 7 11.99 -0.01 -12.81
N ASP A 8 13.29 -0.30 -12.62
CA ASP A 8 13.79 -1.54 -12.01
C ASP A 8 13.44 -2.85 -12.73
N ILE A 9 13.71 -2.94 -14.03
CA ILE A 9 13.65 -4.22 -14.76
C ILE A 9 14.80 -5.10 -14.29
N GLN A 10 14.51 -6.13 -13.49
CA GLN A 10 15.48 -7.17 -13.13
C GLN A 10 15.29 -8.40 -14.02
N LEU A 11 16.33 -8.75 -14.78
CA LEU A 11 16.43 -9.98 -15.56
C LEU A 11 17.11 -11.06 -14.72
N CYS A 12 16.37 -12.10 -14.34
CA CYS A 12 16.96 -13.28 -13.75
C CYS A 12 17.57 -14.18 -14.84
N ARG A 13 18.59 -14.99 -14.49
CA ARG A 13 19.24 -15.97 -15.39
C ARG A 13 18.26 -16.99 -16.02
N SER A 14 17.05 -17.13 -15.48
CA SER A 14 15.98 -17.97 -16.00
C SER A 14 15.12 -17.31 -17.09
N GLY A 15 15.42 -16.08 -17.51
CA GLY A 15 14.61 -15.32 -18.47
C GLY A 15 13.33 -14.70 -17.88
N ILE A 16 13.15 -14.78 -16.56
CA ILE A 16 12.04 -14.13 -15.86
C ILE A 16 12.41 -12.67 -15.62
N PHE A 17 11.55 -11.74 -16.06
CA PHE A 17 11.63 -10.32 -15.71
C PHE A 17 10.46 -9.94 -14.80
N THR A 18 10.71 -9.02 -13.86
CA THR A 18 9.69 -8.48 -12.95
C THR A 18 9.46 -7.01 -13.28
N LEU A 19 8.19 -6.61 -13.42
CA LEU A 19 7.79 -5.22 -13.62
C LEU A 19 7.23 -4.66 -12.32
N TYR A 20 7.66 -3.45 -11.96
CA TYR A 20 7.17 -2.72 -10.81
C TYR A 20 6.31 -1.54 -11.26
N ALA A 21 5.16 -1.36 -10.58
CA ALA A 21 4.30 -0.20 -10.75
C ALA A 21 4.01 0.39 -9.37
N THR A 22 3.93 1.71 -9.31
CA THR A 22 3.71 2.47 -8.06
C THR A 22 2.28 2.41 -7.55
N ASP A 23 1.32 2.15 -8.44
CA ASP A 23 -0.11 2.15 -8.18
C ASP A 23 -0.88 1.21 -9.14
N VAL A 24 -2.15 0.92 -8.81
CA VAL A 24 -3.01 0.00 -9.59
C VAL A 24 -3.24 0.50 -11.00
N ASN A 25 -3.45 1.80 -11.19
CA ASN A 25 -3.80 2.34 -12.49
C ASN A 25 -2.60 2.21 -13.43
N SER A 26 -1.42 2.56 -12.95
CA SER A 26 -0.15 2.36 -13.65
C SER A 26 0.11 0.87 -13.90
N PHE A 27 -0.17 0.00 -12.93
CA PHE A 27 -0.03 -1.46 -13.10
C PHE A 27 -0.96 -2.01 -14.19
N ASN A 28 -2.24 -1.64 -14.17
CA ASN A 28 -3.24 -2.12 -15.14
C ASN A 28 -2.93 -1.60 -16.55
N ARG A 29 -2.44 -0.35 -16.68
CA ARG A 29 -1.96 0.17 -17.96
C ARG A 29 -0.76 -0.63 -18.46
N LEU A 30 0.26 -0.82 -17.61
CA LEU A 30 1.42 -1.66 -17.92
C LEU A 30 0.99 -3.06 -18.33
N LEU A 31 0.06 -3.68 -17.62
CA LEU A 31 -0.47 -5.01 -17.94
C LEU A 31 -1.04 -5.05 -19.37
N ASN A 32 -1.89 -4.09 -19.71
CA ASN A 32 -2.56 -4.03 -21.01
C ASN A 32 -1.57 -3.78 -22.14
N ASP A 33 -0.70 -2.78 -21.99
CA ASP A 33 0.29 -2.39 -22.99
C ASP A 33 1.29 -3.55 -23.22
N PHE A 34 1.77 -4.15 -22.14
CA PHE A 34 2.75 -5.23 -22.21
C PHE A 34 2.16 -6.52 -22.78
N THR A 35 0.89 -6.82 -22.47
CA THR A 35 0.18 -7.96 -23.08
C THR A 35 0.04 -7.80 -24.58
N GLN A 36 -0.27 -6.59 -25.07
CA GLN A 36 -0.35 -6.30 -26.50
C GLN A 36 1.01 -6.44 -27.20
N ILE A 37 2.07 -5.92 -26.60
CA ILE A 37 3.43 -6.01 -27.14
C ILE A 37 3.90 -7.46 -27.23
N LEU A 38 3.65 -8.28 -26.19
CA LEU A 38 4.03 -9.69 -26.20
C LEU A 38 3.24 -10.49 -27.24
N ALA A 39 1.94 -10.22 -27.39
CA ALA A 39 1.12 -10.84 -28.43
C ALA A 39 1.63 -10.50 -29.84
N ALA A 40 2.02 -9.25 -30.08
CA ALA A 40 2.58 -8.81 -31.37
C ALA A 40 3.93 -9.49 -31.69
N ASN A 41 4.68 -9.92 -30.69
CA ASN A 41 5.97 -10.60 -30.85
C ASN A 41 5.88 -12.14 -30.73
N GLY A 42 4.68 -12.72 -30.87
CA GLY A 42 4.48 -14.18 -30.91
C GLY A 42 4.55 -14.88 -29.54
N GLN A 43 4.63 -14.13 -28.45
CA GLN A 43 4.59 -14.66 -27.07
C GLN A 43 3.15 -14.60 -26.55
N ILE A 44 2.42 -15.71 -26.71
CA ILE A 44 1.00 -15.83 -26.33
C ILE A 44 0.75 -16.03 -24.83
N THR A 45 1.78 -16.32 -24.02
CA THR A 45 1.61 -16.65 -22.60
C THR A 45 2.56 -15.87 -21.69
N ALA A 46 2.16 -14.67 -21.29
CA ALA A 46 2.79 -13.93 -20.21
C ALA A 46 2.23 -14.39 -18.86
N LYS A 47 3.05 -15.04 -18.01
CA LYS A 47 2.68 -15.29 -16.61
C LYS A 47 2.89 -14.01 -15.81
N ILE A 48 1.86 -13.18 -15.72
CA ILE A 48 1.92 -11.95 -14.95
C ILE A 48 1.58 -12.25 -13.49
N PHE A 49 2.57 -12.12 -12.61
CA PHE A 49 2.35 -12.29 -11.18
C PHE A 49 1.93 -10.95 -10.57
N VAL A 50 0.65 -10.82 -10.24
CA VAL A 50 0.14 -9.69 -9.48
C VAL A 50 0.39 -9.97 -7.99
N PRO A 51 1.24 -9.17 -7.30
CA PRO A 51 1.41 -9.31 -5.86
C PRO A 51 0.05 -9.25 -5.15
N ARG A 52 -0.17 -10.07 -4.11
CA ARG A 52 -1.41 -10.02 -3.31
C ARG A 52 -1.64 -8.65 -2.65
N SER A 53 -0.59 -7.85 -2.48
CA SER A 53 -0.68 -6.45 -2.08
C SER A 53 -1.45 -5.61 -3.09
N ILE A 54 -1.39 -5.92 -4.39
CA ILE A 54 -2.13 -5.23 -5.47
C ILE A 54 -3.61 -5.63 -5.50
N HIS A 55 -3.96 -6.87 -5.16
CA HIS A 55 -5.37 -7.32 -5.07
C HIS A 55 -6.17 -6.64 -3.94
N ARG A 56 -5.48 -5.99 -3.00
CA ARG A 56 -6.08 -5.31 -1.83
C ARG A 56 -5.82 -3.81 -1.83
N ILE A 57 -5.53 -3.21 -2.98
CA ILE A 57 -5.39 -1.75 -3.07
C ILE A 57 -6.79 -1.16 -2.95
N LYS A 58 -7.17 -0.86 -1.71
CA LYS A 58 -8.24 0.09 -1.45
C LYS A 58 -7.76 1.43 -2.00
N ASN A 59 -8.67 2.21 -2.56
CA ASN A 59 -8.34 3.58 -2.95
C ASN A 59 -7.95 4.37 -1.69
N MET A 60 -6.65 4.45 -1.41
CA MET A 60 -6.08 5.10 -0.21
C MET A 60 -5.86 6.60 -0.45
N GLU A 61 -6.04 7.08 -1.69
CA GLU A 61 -5.81 8.48 -2.06
C GLU A 61 -6.80 9.44 -1.38
N LYS A 62 -7.93 8.91 -0.92
CA LYS A 62 -8.95 9.64 -0.17
C LYS A 62 -8.89 9.37 1.33
N VAL A 63 -7.89 8.64 1.82
CA VAL A 63 -7.86 8.20 3.23
C VAL A 63 -6.73 8.88 3.97
N ALA A 64 -7.02 9.34 5.19
CA ALA A 64 -6.04 9.81 6.15
C ALA A 64 -6.18 9.06 7.48
N PHE A 65 -5.09 9.03 8.24
CA PHE A 65 -5.07 8.53 9.60
C PHE A 65 -4.66 9.63 10.57
N VAL A 66 -5.32 9.69 11.72
CA VAL A 66 -4.96 10.60 12.80
C VAL A 66 -4.68 9.76 14.04
N LYS A 67 -3.53 9.97 14.67
CA LYS A 67 -3.08 9.19 15.83
C LYS A 67 -3.24 10.00 17.11
N ARG A 68 -3.25 9.29 18.23
CA ARG A 68 -3.30 9.85 19.60
C ARG A 68 -4.58 10.63 19.91
N VAL A 69 -5.66 10.39 19.18
CA VAL A 69 -6.98 10.97 19.48
C VAL A 69 -7.54 10.30 20.72
N ASP A 70 -7.95 11.08 21.72
CA ASP A 70 -8.56 10.57 22.94
C ASP A 70 -9.75 9.66 22.63
N LEU A 71 -9.96 8.63 23.45
CA LEU A 71 -11.08 7.70 23.30
C LEU A 71 -12.43 8.37 23.63
N GLU A 72 -12.42 9.42 24.45
CA GLU A 72 -13.64 10.16 24.81
C GLU A 72 -14.19 11.01 23.65
N ILE A 73 -13.34 11.39 22.70
CA ILE A 73 -13.77 12.13 21.52
C ILE A 73 -14.51 11.19 20.57
N SER A 74 -15.82 11.40 20.43
CA SER A 74 -16.67 10.58 19.56
C SER A 74 -16.39 10.82 18.07
N GLU A 75 -16.71 9.84 17.24
CA GLU A 75 -16.62 9.95 15.77
C GLU A 75 -17.53 11.04 15.21
N THR A 76 -18.69 11.26 15.84
CA THR A 76 -19.60 12.35 15.48
C THR A 76 -18.95 13.71 15.74
N ARG A 77 -18.35 13.91 16.92
CA ARG A 77 -17.65 15.16 17.25
C ARG A 77 -16.49 15.45 16.30
N ILE A 78 -15.75 14.40 15.91
CA ILE A 78 -14.68 14.53 14.90
C ILE A 78 -15.26 14.93 13.54
N THR A 79 -16.38 14.34 13.15
CA THR A 79 -17.06 14.64 11.89
C THR A 79 -17.53 16.10 11.86
N ASP A 80 -18.17 16.56 12.93
CA ASP A 80 -18.64 17.94 13.06
C ASP A 80 -17.47 18.94 12.96
N ALA A 81 -16.38 18.70 13.69
CA ALA A 81 -15.19 19.55 13.64
C ALA A 81 -14.55 19.63 12.23
N LEU A 82 -14.58 18.53 11.48
CA LEU A 82 -14.10 18.50 10.09
C LEU A 82 -15.03 19.29 9.16
N MET A 83 -16.34 19.16 9.33
CA MET A 83 -17.32 19.92 8.54
C MET A 83 -17.27 21.43 8.84
N ASP A 84 -17.13 21.81 10.11
CA ASP A 84 -17.01 23.21 10.56
C ASP A 84 -15.76 23.90 10.00
N THR A 85 -14.70 23.13 9.74
CA THR A 85 -13.46 23.61 9.12
C THR A 85 -13.47 23.52 7.59
N GLY A 86 -14.58 23.10 6.98
CA GLY A 86 -14.79 23.06 5.53
C GLY A 86 -14.31 21.78 4.85
N PHE A 87 -13.95 20.73 5.59
CA PHE A 87 -13.58 19.45 5.02
C PHE A 87 -14.82 18.58 4.77
N ASN A 88 -14.91 18.02 3.56
CA ASN A 88 -15.99 17.11 3.18
C ASN A 88 -15.53 15.67 3.29
N VAL A 89 -16.15 14.93 4.22
CA VAL A 89 -15.79 13.54 4.54
C VAL A 89 -16.91 12.56 4.19
N GLU A 90 -16.54 11.41 3.62
CA GLU A 90 -17.42 10.25 3.40
C GLU A 90 -17.66 9.50 4.71
N GLY A 91 -16.68 9.50 5.62
CA GLY A 91 -16.84 8.84 6.91
C GLY A 91 -15.61 8.89 7.80
N VAL A 92 -15.86 8.79 9.10
CA VAL A 92 -14.86 8.74 10.17
C VAL A 92 -15.03 7.43 10.91
N VAL A 93 -13.94 6.69 11.12
CA VAL A 93 -13.96 5.37 11.78
C VAL A 93 -12.78 5.26 12.73
N ARG A 94 -13.05 4.98 14.01
CA ARG A 94 -12.02 4.64 14.99
C ARG A 94 -11.56 3.20 14.76
N LEU A 95 -10.24 3.02 14.65
CA LEU A 95 -9.66 1.70 14.47
C LEU A 95 -9.74 0.90 15.77
N THR A 96 -10.00 -0.40 15.66
CA THR A 96 -9.95 -1.34 16.77
C THR A 96 -8.70 -2.21 16.71
N THR A 97 -8.33 -2.82 17.84
CA THR A 97 -7.29 -3.86 17.89
C THR A 97 -7.63 -5.06 17.00
N LYS A 98 -6.67 -5.97 16.82
CA LYS A 98 -6.84 -7.18 16.00
C LYS A 98 -8.01 -8.04 16.48
N ASP A 99 -8.26 -8.04 17.79
CA ASP A 99 -9.35 -8.78 18.43
C ASP A 99 -10.71 -8.07 18.27
N ARG A 100 -10.74 -6.92 17.58
CA ARG A 100 -11.91 -6.10 17.23
C ARG A 100 -12.73 -5.53 18.38
N ASN A 101 -12.39 -5.86 19.62
CA ASN A 101 -13.15 -5.45 20.79
C ASN A 101 -12.65 -4.15 21.44
N THR A 102 -11.39 -3.77 21.21
CA THR A 102 -10.80 -2.62 21.91
C THR A 102 -10.57 -1.46 20.94
N PRO A 103 -11.20 -0.30 21.14
CA PRO A 103 -10.95 0.89 20.34
C PRO A 103 -9.53 1.40 20.58
N THR A 104 -8.91 1.92 19.54
CA THR A 104 -7.57 2.51 19.60
C THR A 104 -7.66 4.04 19.55
N ARG A 105 -6.55 4.70 19.86
CA ARG A 105 -6.37 6.14 19.68
C ARG A 105 -6.07 6.54 18.22
N THR A 106 -6.41 5.69 17.25
CA THR A 106 -6.19 5.95 15.83
C THR A 106 -7.51 6.03 15.10
N ILE A 107 -7.71 7.12 14.37
CA ILE A 107 -8.88 7.39 13.56
C ILE A 107 -8.51 7.25 12.09
N LYS A 108 -9.39 6.64 11.32
CA LYS A 108 -9.39 6.63 9.87
C LYS A 108 -10.43 7.64 9.39
N ILE A 109 -10.03 8.55 8.52
CA ILE A 109 -10.91 9.53 7.87
C ILE A 109 -10.93 9.22 6.38
N ILE A 110 -12.11 9.16 5.79
CA ILE A 110 -12.35 8.95 4.37
C ILE A 110 -12.94 10.24 3.82
N PHE A 111 -12.27 10.85 2.85
CA PHE A 111 -12.68 12.09 2.20
C PHE A 111 -13.46 11.80 0.93
N ASN A 112 -14.27 12.76 0.47
CA ASN A 112 -14.95 12.67 -0.82
C ASN A 112 -13.97 12.73 -2.01
N ASP A 113 -12.84 13.41 -1.84
CA ASP A 113 -11.85 13.60 -2.89
C ASP A 113 -10.42 13.68 -2.32
N SER A 114 -9.43 13.48 -3.20
CA SER A 114 -8.02 13.41 -2.81
C SER A 114 -7.39 14.80 -2.58
N GLN A 115 -7.94 15.86 -3.17
CA GLN A 115 -7.45 17.24 -2.96
C GLN A 115 -7.77 17.71 -1.55
N ASN A 116 -9.00 17.45 -1.10
CA ASN A 116 -9.49 17.73 0.23
C ASN A 116 -8.70 16.96 1.30
N ARG A 117 -8.43 15.68 1.04
CA ARG A 117 -7.51 14.88 1.87
C ARG A 117 -6.11 15.51 1.94
N ASN A 118 -5.54 15.95 0.82
CA ASN A 118 -4.20 16.54 0.80
C ASN A 118 -4.13 17.86 1.57
N ALA A 119 -5.15 18.72 1.44
CA ALA A 119 -5.28 19.94 2.24
C ALA A 119 -5.36 19.61 3.73
N PHE A 120 -6.17 18.60 4.10
CA PHE A 120 -6.30 18.15 5.48
C PHE A 120 -4.99 17.64 6.07
N ILE A 121 -4.14 16.94 5.30
CA ILE A 121 -2.83 16.50 5.81
C ILE A 121 -1.95 17.70 6.21
N GLN A 122 -2.06 18.84 5.52
CA GLN A 122 -1.26 20.03 5.82
C GLN A 122 -1.74 20.74 7.08
N THR A 123 -3.06 20.79 7.32
CA THR A 123 -3.65 21.48 8.48
C THR A 123 -3.77 20.57 9.70
N SER A 124 -3.92 19.27 9.47
CA SER A 124 -4.22 18.22 10.45
C SER A 124 -5.57 18.40 11.16
N LEU A 125 -5.90 17.50 12.10
CA LEU A 125 -7.15 17.53 12.84
C LEU A 125 -7.06 18.52 14.01
N GLN A 126 -8.00 19.46 14.06
CA GLN A 126 -8.17 20.38 15.18
C GLN A 126 -9.54 20.16 15.81
N ILE A 127 -9.56 19.90 17.11
CA ILE A 127 -10.79 19.76 17.89
C ILE A 127 -10.60 20.56 19.17
N ASP A 128 -11.48 21.53 19.38
CA ASP A 128 -11.42 22.48 20.49
C ASP A 128 -10.07 23.21 20.53
N SER A 129 -9.20 22.91 21.51
CA SER A 129 -7.85 23.45 21.63
C SER A 129 -6.75 22.41 21.41
N MET A 130 -7.11 21.23 20.88
CA MET A 130 -6.21 20.12 20.63
C MET A 130 -5.87 20.02 19.15
N HIS A 131 -4.60 19.75 18.86
CA HIS A 131 -4.09 19.49 17.50
C HIS A 131 -3.58 18.06 17.42
N PHE A 132 -4.08 17.30 16.45
CA PHE A 132 -3.69 15.92 16.22
C PHE A 132 -3.11 15.76 14.81
N PRO A 133 -1.80 15.43 14.69
CA PRO A 133 -1.15 15.26 13.39
C PRO A 133 -1.84 14.19 12.53
N ALA A 134 -2.11 14.56 11.28
CA ALA A 134 -2.67 13.66 10.28
C ALA A 134 -1.57 13.09 9.36
N GLU A 135 -1.72 11.84 8.99
CA GLU A 135 -0.84 11.14 8.05
C GLU A 135 -1.67 10.62 6.87
N PRO A 136 -1.17 10.72 5.64
CA PRO A 136 -1.82 10.10 4.50
C PRO A 136 -1.84 8.59 4.66
N ALA A 137 -2.92 7.94 4.24
CA ALA A 137 -2.91 6.50 4.12
C ALA A 137 -1.91 6.09 3.02
N MET A 138 -0.85 5.40 3.41
CA MET A 138 0.17 4.90 2.48
C MET A 138 0.12 3.38 2.40
N GLN A 139 0.19 2.87 1.19
CA GLN A 139 0.47 1.47 0.98
C GLN A 139 1.97 1.22 1.13
N ASN A 140 2.34 0.15 1.83
CA ASN A 140 3.73 -0.29 1.82
C ASN A 140 4.05 -0.85 0.43
N ASN A 141 4.65 -0.02 -0.41
CA ASN A 141 5.06 -0.37 -1.76
C ASN A 141 6.48 -0.96 -1.80
N LYS A 142 7.16 -1.11 -0.65
CA LYS A 142 8.47 -1.72 -0.63
C LYS A 142 8.33 -3.22 -0.90
N PRO A 143 8.97 -3.75 -1.96
CA PRO A 143 8.95 -5.18 -2.22
C PRO A 143 9.59 -5.89 -1.02
N VAL A 144 8.82 -6.76 -0.37
CA VAL A 144 9.33 -7.58 0.72
C VAL A 144 10.09 -8.74 0.10
N GLN A 145 11.38 -8.84 0.41
CA GLN A 145 12.20 -10.00 0.06
C GLN A 145 12.16 -11.04 1.18
N CYS A 146 11.87 -12.28 0.82
CA CYS A 146 11.93 -13.40 1.75
C CYS A 146 13.40 -13.73 2.07
N TYR A 147 13.83 -13.58 3.32
CA TYR A 147 15.21 -13.92 3.70
C TYR A 147 15.53 -15.43 3.66
N LEU A 148 14.53 -16.30 3.55
CA LEU A 148 14.74 -17.75 3.41
C LEU A 148 15.03 -18.18 1.96
N CYS A 149 14.26 -17.68 1.00
CA CYS A 149 14.41 -18.13 -0.39
C CYS A 149 14.82 -17.02 -1.36
N LEU A 150 14.99 -15.81 -0.85
CA LEU A 150 15.39 -14.59 -1.55
C LEU A 150 14.43 -14.13 -2.65
N GLN A 151 13.30 -14.81 -2.81
CA GLN A 151 12.23 -14.38 -3.71
C GLN A 151 11.44 -13.23 -3.09
N TYR A 152 10.97 -12.34 -3.97
CA TYR A 152 10.14 -11.20 -3.58
C TYR A 152 8.67 -11.60 -3.34
N ASN A 153 7.93 -10.70 -2.71
CA ASN A 153 6.47 -10.75 -2.54
C ASN A 153 5.94 -11.88 -1.65
N HIS A 154 6.76 -12.39 -0.73
CA HIS A 154 6.28 -13.15 0.42
C HIS A 154 7.20 -13.00 1.62
N MET A 155 6.63 -13.18 2.82
CA MET A 155 7.39 -13.13 4.07
C MET A 155 7.94 -14.53 4.41
N ALA A 156 9.14 -14.58 4.97
CA ALA A 156 9.79 -15.82 5.39
C ALA A 156 8.92 -16.66 6.35
N LYS A 157 8.14 -16.01 7.23
CA LYS A 157 7.17 -16.66 8.12
C LYS A 157 6.17 -17.57 7.39
N TYR A 158 5.85 -17.29 6.13
CA TYR A 158 4.93 -18.06 5.30
C TYR A 158 5.64 -18.78 4.15
N CYS A 159 6.98 -18.80 4.16
CA CYS A 159 7.75 -19.49 3.15
C CYS A 159 7.66 -21.00 3.38
N LYS A 160 7.38 -21.75 2.31
CA LYS A 160 7.34 -23.22 2.35
C LYS A 160 8.73 -23.86 2.31
N ARG A 161 9.79 -23.08 2.06
CA ARG A 161 11.17 -23.60 2.07
C ARG A 161 11.63 -23.79 3.50
N LYS A 162 12.22 -24.95 3.77
CA LYS A 162 12.76 -25.31 5.09
C LYS A 162 14.18 -24.79 5.33
N GLN A 163 14.92 -24.48 4.26
CA GLN A 163 16.32 -24.09 4.32
C GLN A 163 16.52 -22.72 3.69
N GLN A 164 17.41 -21.93 4.30
CA GLN A 164 17.85 -20.65 3.77
C GLN A 164 18.70 -20.86 2.51
N VAL A 165 18.47 -20.03 1.51
CA VAL A 165 19.25 -19.96 0.28
C VAL A 165 20.28 -18.85 0.45
N CYS A 166 21.52 -19.10 0.02
CA CYS A 166 22.55 -18.08 0.04
C CYS A 166 22.32 -17.01 -1.04
N ALA A 167 22.46 -15.73 -0.66
CA ALA A 167 22.34 -14.60 -1.58
C ALA A 167 23.46 -14.47 -2.62
N ARG A 168 24.58 -15.18 -2.44
CA ARG A 168 25.71 -15.13 -3.37
C ARG A 168 25.70 -16.24 -4.40
N CYS A 169 25.27 -17.45 -4.05
CA CYS A 169 25.42 -18.62 -4.93
C CYS A 169 24.15 -19.45 -5.12
N ASP A 170 23.01 -19.04 -4.55
CA ASP A 170 21.74 -19.79 -4.57
C ASP A 170 21.83 -21.23 -3.98
N GLY A 171 22.94 -21.56 -3.34
CA GLY A 171 23.22 -22.85 -2.73
C GLY A 171 22.61 -23.01 -1.34
N LYS A 172 22.51 -24.27 -0.92
CA LYS A 172 22.07 -24.71 0.42
C LYS A 172 23.29 -24.90 1.33
N HIS A 173 24.06 -23.85 1.55
CA HIS A 173 25.17 -23.92 2.49
C HIS A 173 24.83 -23.20 3.78
N HIS A 174 25.38 -23.70 4.88
CA HIS A 174 25.31 -23.04 6.17
C HIS A 174 25.99 -21.67 6.03
N VAL A 175 25.31 -20.61 6.47
CA VAL A 175 25.96 -19.32 6.69
C VAL A 175 26.39 -19.37 8.14
N ASP A 176 27.65 -19.76 8.36
CA ASP A 176 28.30 -19.60 9.67
C ASP A 176 28.62 -18.12 9.91
#